data_AF-A0A937KR83-F1
#
_entry.id   AF-A0A937KR83-F1
#
_cell.length_a   1.000
_cell.length_b   1.000
_cell.length_c   1.000
_cell.angle_alpha   90.00
_cell.angle_beta   90.00
_cell.angle_gamma   90.00
#
_symmetry.space_group_name_H-M   'P 1'
#
loop_
_entity.id
_entity.type
_entity.pdbx_description
1 polymer ?
#
loop_
_entity_poly.entity_id
_entity_poly.type
_entity_poly.pdbx_seq_one_letter_code
_entity_poly.pdbx_strand_id
1 'polypeptide(L)'
;MKYPKFYFVILALFVGVLQAQEFNAAKADSIVNAGIKAQAYPGAQLLVFKKGQVVHNKSYGYHTYDSLVQVKDHHLYDLASVTKILAGTLSFMKVYEQGGIDLNTPVKTYFERLKNTNKQNSTLKEILSHSAGWQPYIAHQTTLKRTSGRYKKRGVSLEQSAKYPTAVYDNLYAHKDYKKLIYKRIAKTKLRKKGEYLYSGLWFFLLPEWIEKRTSQPFSSFLSDSFYTPLGADRLGFLPLKTFSKEEIVPTEVDAFFRNDLVQGWVHDEAAALMGGVSGNAGLFGNAESIAKVLEMLLNGGTYQNRSYLKKSTIDLFTQKAYPDQTNRRGLGFDKPDFLLEQTYPSKSLSPQSYGHTGFTGTFVWVDPVYETFIVFLTNRVYPSRSQRGLYQLGIRSKLVELSIALP
;
A
#
# COMPACT_ATOMS: atom_id res chain seq x y z
N MET A 1 37.22 23.80 -73.90
CA MET A 1 37.46 23.15 -72.60
C MET A 1 36.69 23.92 -71.52
N LYS A 2 35.63 23.32 -70.96
CA LYS A 2 34.87 23.86 -69.81
C LYS A 2 34.83 22.75 -68.75
N TYR A 3 35.41 23.00 -67.58
CA TYR A 3 35.27 22.14 -66.40
C TYR A 3 34.21 22.75 -65.47
N PRO A 4 33.24 21.99 -64.96
CA PRO A 4 32.32 22.50 -63.96
C PRO A 4 32.98 22.49 -62.58
N LYS A 5 32.80 23.57 -61.81
CA LYS A 5 33.19 23.65 -60.40
C LYS A 5 32.15 22.89 -59.57
N PHE A 6 32.56 21.80 -58.93
CA PHE A 6 31.76 21.12 -57.91
C PHE A 6 31.96 21.83 -56.57
N TYR A 7 30.88 22.36 -56.00
CA TYR A 7 30.85 22.83 -54.62
C TYR A 7 30.41 21.66 -53.73
N PHE A 8 31.33 21.16 -52.89
CA PHE A 8 30.98 20.24 -51.81
C PHE A 8 30.33 21.04 -50.67
N VAL A 9 29.02 20.90 -50.50
CA VAL A 9 28.33 21.32 -49.28
C VAL A 9 28.47 20.19 -48.27
N ILE A 10 29.31 20.39 -47.25
CA ILE A 10 29.36 19.49 -46.08
C ILE A 10 28.14 19.82 -45.23
N LEU A 11 27.11 18.97 -45.30
CA LEU A 11 25.96 19.04 -44.41
C LEU A 11 26.37 18.42 -43.07
N ALA A 12 26.74 19.25 -42.09
CA ALA A 12 26.99 18.79 -40.73
C ALA A 12 25.65 18.40 -40.09
N LEU A 13 25.37 17.10 -40.04
CA LEU A 13 24.29 16.53 -39.24
C LEU A 13 24.65 16.69 -37.75
N PHE A 14 24.15 17.76 -37.12
CA PHE A 14 24.10 17.85 -35.66
C PHE A 14 23.07 16.84 -35.15
N VAL A 15 23.53 15.61 -34.87
CA VAL A 15 22.79 14.69 -34.01
C VAL A 15 22.97 15.22 -32.60
N GLY A 16 22.06 16.10 -32.17
CA GLY A 16 21.94 16.47 -30.78
C GLY A 16 21.63 15.21 -29.97
N VAL A 17 22.63 14.67 -29.27
CA VAL A 17 22.40 13.67 -28.24
C VAL A 17 21.60 14.39 -27.16
N LEU A 18 20.29 14.19 -27.14
CA LEU A 18 19.43 14.56 -26.02
C LEU A 18 19.94 13.77 -24.80
N GLN A 19 20.82 14.39 -24.03
CA GLN A 19 21.28 13.86 -22.77
C GLN A 19 20.06 13.85 -21.85
N ALA A 20 19.50 12.66 -21.60
CA ALA A 20 18.41 12.51 -20.65
C ALA A 20 18.90 13.06 -19.30
N GLN A 21 18.20 14.05 -18.75
CA GLN A 21 18.60 14.60 -17.47
C GLN A 21 18.57 13.48 -16.41
N GLU A 22 19.72 13.24 -15.77
CA GLU A 22 19.85 12.26 -14.71
C GLU A 22 18.97 12.63 -13.51
N PHE A 23 18.50 11.61 -12.78
CA PHE A 23 17.73 11.82 -11.56
C PHE A 23 18.53 12.69 -10.57
N ASN A 24 17.97 13.84 -10.14
CA ASN A 24 18.67 14.75 -9.24
C ASN A 24 18.61 14.25 -7.78
N ALA A 25 19.52 13.33 -7.44
CA ALA A 25 19.62 12.74 -6.10
C ALA A 25 19.82 13.78 -4.99
N ALA A 26 20.59 14.84 -5.24
CA ALA A 26 20.81 15.92 -4.26
C ALA A 26 19.50 16.66 -3.93
N LYS A 27 18.64 16.88 -4.93
CA LYS A 27 17.30 17.46 -4.72
C LYS A 27 16.37 16.49 -3.99
N ALA A 28 16.44 15.19 -4.28
CA ALA A 28 15.71 14.17 -3.52
C ALA A 28 16.10 14.19 -2.04
N ASP A 29 17.42 14.18 -1.77
CA ASP A 29 17.98 14.27 -0.43
C ASP A 29 17.52 15.53 0.30
N SER A 30 17.52 16.67 -0.37
CA SER A 30 17.04 17.93 0.20
C SER A 30 15.55 17.86 0.57
N ILE A 31 14.71 17.27 -0.28
CA ILE A 31 13.26 17.15 -0.01
C ILE A 31 13.01 16.24 1.20
N VAL A 32 13.69 15.10 1.28
CA VAL A 32 13.52 14.16 2.41
C VAL A 32 14.04 14.77 3.71
N ASN A 33 15.24 15.36 3.70
CA ASN A 33 15.82 15.99 4.89
C ASN A 33 15.03 17.23 5.35
N ALA A 34 14.39 17.97 4.44
CA ALA A 34 13.47 19.05 4.81
C ALA A 34 12.27 18.52 5.61
N GLY A 35 11.76 17.33 5.27
CA GLY A 35 10.72 16.65 6.05
C GLY A 35 11.18 16.27 7.44
N ILE A 36 12.39 15.72 7.57
CA ILE A 36 12.99 15.34 8.87
C ILE A 36 13.18 16.58 9.74
N LYS A 37 13.80 17.64 9.18
CA LYS A 37 14.04 18.92 9.88
C LYS A 37 12.73 19.56 10.39
N ALA A 38 11.67 19.44 9.62
CA ALA A 38 10.35 19.95 9.98
C ALA A 38 9.53 18.97 10.87
N GLN A 39 10.14 17.88 11.35
CA GLN A 39 9.48 16.85 12.17
C GLN A 39 8.22 16.27 11.50
N ALA A 40 8.23 16.15 10.17
CA ALA A 40 7.19 15.47 9.41
C ALA A 40 7.29 13.95 9.54
N TYR A 41 8.47 13.43 9.85
CA TYR A 41 8.76 12.04 10.19
C TYR A 41 10.20 11.96 10.74
N PRO A 42 10.52 11.04 11.67
CA PRO A 42 11.89 10.84 12.17
C PRO A 42 12.89 10.35 11.13
N GLY A 43 12.45 9.47 10.23
CA GLY A 43 13.29 8.84 9.24
C GLY A 43 12.49 8.27 8.08
N ALA A 44 13.20 7.88 7.03
CA ALA A 44 12.60 7.44 5.78
C ALA A 44 13.48 6.46 5.00
N GLN A 45 12.86 5.70 4.12
CA GLN A 45 13.52 5.08 2.97
C GLN A 45 12.93 5.66 1.67
N LEU A 46 13.80 6.01 0.73
CA LEU A 46 13.41 6.41 -0.62
C LEU A 46 14.10 5.51 -1.64
N LEU A 47 13.29 4.88 -2.48
CA LEU A 47 13.76 4.18 -3.67
C LEU A 47 13.04 4.73 -4.90
N VAL A 48 13.80 5.04 -5.95
CA VAL A 48 13.29 5.46 -7.26
C VAL A 48 13.87 4.54 -8.31
N PHE A 49 12.99 3.94 -9.10
CA PHE A 49 13.33 3.13 -10.27
C PHE A 49 12.91 3.89 -11.52
N LYS A 50 13.76 3.91 -12.55
CA LYS A 50 13.46 4.57 -13.82
C LYS A 50 14.15 3.82 -14.96
N LYS A 51 13.37 3.47 -15.99
CA LYS A 51 13.85 2.85 -17.24
C LYS A 51 14.74 1.62 -17.01
N GLY A 52 14.24 0.65 -16.26
CA GLY A 52 14.92 -0.64 -16.07
C GLY A 52 15.96 -0.68 -14.94
N GLN A 53 16.20 0.42 -14.23
CA GLN A 53 17.21 0.46 -13.17
C GLN A 53 16.79 1.30 -11.96
N VAL A 54 17.34 0.95 -10.80
CA VAL A 54 17.23 1.75 -9.57
C VAL A 54 18.17 2.96 -9.70
N VAL A 55 17.61 4.16 -9.77
CA VAL A 55 18.38 5.41 -9.89
C VAL A 55 18.62 6.09 -8.54
N HIS A 56 17.92 5.66 -7.49
CA HIS A 56 18.11 6.11 -6.13
C HIS A 56 17.63 5.06 -5.14
N ASN A 57 18.41 4.75 -4.11
CA ASN A 57 18.03 3.89 -2.99
C ASN A 57 18.79 4.36 -1.75
N LYS A 58 18.08 4.97 -0.78
CA LYS A 58 18.71 5.57 0.39
C LYS A 58 17.79 5.60 1.60
N SER A 59 18.37 5.32 2.76
CA SER A 59 17.78 5.54 4.08
C SER A 59 18.19 6.89 4.68
N TYR A 60 17.28 7.51 5.44
CA TYR A 60 17.45 8.84 6.03
C TYR A 60 16.98 8.86 7.48
N GLY A 61 17.64 9.71 8.28
CA GLY A 61 17.23 10.00 9.64
C GLY A 61 17.30 8.78 10.56
N TYR A 62 16.39 8.74 11.52
CA TYR A 62 16.41 7.79 12.62
C TYR A 62 15.03 7.14 12.81
N HIS A 63 14.99 6.06 13.57
CA HIS A 63 13.73 5.41 13.97
C HIS A 63 12.79 6.36 14.69
N THR A 64 13.33 7.19 15.58
CA THR A 64 12.62 8.10 16.49
C THR A 64 13.37 9.43 16.59
N TYR A 65 12.74 10.45 17.21
CA TYR A 65 13.34 11.78 17.34
C TYR A 65 14.49 11.89 18.35
N ASP A 66 14.72 10.84 19.16
CA ASP A 66 15.90 10.76 20.05
C ASP A 66 17.22 10.58 19.27
N SER A 67 17.14 10.25 17.98
CA SER A 67 18.29 10.06 17.09
C SER A 67 19.25 8.94 17.52
N LEU A 68 18.75 7.89 18.19
CA LEU A 68 19.58 6.79 18.69
C LEU A 68 19.82 5.69 17.65
N VAL A 69 18.80 5.34 16.85
CA VAL A 69 18.89 4.24 15.87
C VAL A 69 18.70 4.79 14.47
N GLN A 70 19.79 4.86 13.69
CA GLN A 70 19.74 5.33 12.30
C GLN A 70 18.93 4.38 11.42
N VAL A 71 18.13 4.90 10.49
CA VAL A 71 17.44 4.05 9.51
C VAL A 71 18.45 3.42 8.56
N LYS A 72 18.30 2.12 8.30
CA LYS A 72 19.08 1.32 7.34
C LYS A 72 18.15 0.72 6.29
N ASP A 73 18.69 0.35 5.14
CA ASP A 73 17.89 -0.11 3.99
C ASP A 73 17.15 -1.43 4.25
N HIS A 74 17.64 -2.25 5.19
CA HIS A 74 16.95 -3.47 5.62
C HIS A 74 15.85 -3.22 6.67
N HIS A 75 15.75 -2.03 7.25
CA HIS A 75 14.72 -1.78 8.26
C HIS A 75 13.31 -1.86 7.65
N LEU A 76 12.38 -2.38 8.44
CA LEU A 76 11.00 -2.66 8.05
C LEU A 76 10.05 -1.58 8.54
N TYR A 77 9.17 -1.11 7.67
CA TYR A 77 8.09 -0.18 8.00
C TYR A 77 6.74 -0.88 8.00
N ASP A 78 5.83 -0.49 8.90
CA ASP A 78 4.40 -0.81 8.77
C ASP A 78 3.85 -0.09 7.52
N LEU A 79 3.39 -0.86 6.53
CA LEU A 79 2.97 -0.33 5.24
C LEU A 79 1.55 0.24 5.26
N ALA A 80 0.79 0.05 6.34
CA ALA A 80 -0.59 0.46 6.47
C ALA A 80 -1.40 0.12 5.20
N SER A 81 -2.08 1.09 4.60
CA SER A 81 -2.94 0.86 3.43
C SER A 81 -2.20 0.52 2.13
N VAL A 82 -0.86 0.64 2.04
CA VAL A 82 -0.11 0.07 0.92
C VAL A 82 -0.26 -1.47 0.88
N THR A 83 -0.56 -2.10 2.03
CA THR A 83 -0.98 -3.52 2.12
C THR A 83 -2.13 -3.86 1.17
N LYS A 84 -3.05 -2.93 0.89
CA LYS A 84 -4.18 -3.18 -0.01
C LYS A 84 -3.73 -3.55 -1.40
N ILE A 85 -2.67 -2.96 -1.90
CA ILE A 85 -2.20 -3.23 -3.27
C ILE A 85 -1.09 -4.28 -3.29
N LEU A 86 -0.26 -4.38 -2.24
CA LEU A 86 0.83 -5.36 -2.17
C LEU A 86 0.43 -6.73 -1.63
N ALA A 87 -0.75 -6.84 -1.00
CA ALA A 87 -1.26 -8.10 -0.45
C ALA A 87 -2.70 -8.36 -0.91
N GLY A 88 -3.65 -7.49 -0.54
CA GLY A 88 -5.06 -7.71 -0.81
C GLY A 88 -5.38 -7.83 -2.30
N THR A 89 -5.12 -6.77 -3.05
CA THR A 89 -5.39 -6.70 -4.49
C THR A 89 -4.49 -7.67 -5.25
N LEU A 90 -3.21 -7.78 -4.88
CA LEU A 90 -2.26 -8.71 -5.51
C LEU A 90 -2.71 -10.17 -5.43
N SER A 91 -3.11 -10.64 -4.24
CA SER A 91 -3.67 -11.99 -4.08
C SER A 91 -5.00 -12.16 -4.81
N PHE A 92 -5.86 -11.15 -4.81
CA PHE A 92 -7.13 -11.20 -5.54
C PHE A 92 -6.91 -11.28 -7.06
N MET A 93 -5.96 -10.54 -7.62
CA MET A 93 -5.58 -10.63 -9.04
C MET A 93 -5.09 -12.03 -9.39
N LYS A 94 -4.27 -12.66 -8.54
CA LYS A 94 -3.81 -14.03 -8.77
C LYS A 94 -4.95 -15.04 -8.82
N VAL A 95 -5.88 -14.92 -7.89
CA VAL A 95 -7.04 -15.79 -7.79
C VAL A 95 -8.06 -15.50 -8.90
N TYR A 96 -8.16 -14.26 -9.37
CA TYR A 96 -8.96 -13.86 -10.53
C TYR A 96 -8.54 -14.61 -11.80
N GLU A 97 -7.23 -14.78 -12.02
CA GLU A 97 -6.71 -15.53 -13.18
C GLU A 97 -7.05 -17.02 -13.17
N GLN A 98 -7.39 -17.57 -12.01
CA GLN A 98 -7.83 -18.97 -11.86
C GLN A 98 -9.29 -19.16 -12.32
N GLY A 99 -9.97 -18.10 -12.77
CA GLY A 99 -11.34 -18.15 -13.29
C GLY A 99 -12.43 -18.11 -12.20
N GLY A 100 -13.69 -18.34 -12.57
CA GLY A 100 -14.81 -18.43 -11.61
C GLY A 100 -15.11 -17.14 -10.82
N ILE A 101 -14.63 -15.99 -11.29
CA ILE A 101 -14.88 -14.67 -10.72
C ILE A 101 -15.30 -13.73 -11.84
N ASP A 102 -16.49 -13.14 -11.69
CA ASP A 102 -16.98 -12.06 -12.52
C ASP A 102 -17.10 -10.80 -11.64
N LEU A 103 -16.43 -9.73 -12.06
CA LEU A 103 -16.36 -8.49 -11.31
C LEU A 103 -17.72 -7.80 -11.20
N ASN A 104 -18.66 -8.06 -12.11
CA ASN A 104 -20.01 -7.50 -12.08
C ASN A 104 -20.99 -8.36 -11.28
N THR A 105 -20.59 -9.56 -10.87
CA THR A 105 -21.44 -10.43 -10.06
C THR A 105 -21.57 -9.88 -8.62
N PRO A 106 -22.79 -9.87 -8.05
CA PRO A 106 -23.03 -9.48 -6.66
C PRO A 106 -22.22 -10.28 -5.64
N VAL A 107 -21.72 -9.62 -4.59
CA VAL A 107 -20.89 -10.27 -3.56
C VAL A 107 -21.60 -11.35 -2.75
N LYS A 108 -22.94 -11.36 -2.72
CA LYS A 108 -23.70 -12.47 -2.10
C LYS A 108 -23.39 -13.84 -2.73
N THR A 109 -22.92 -13.86 -3.98
CA THR A 109 -22.51 -15.08 -4.69
C THR A 109 -21.19 -15.64 -4.16
N TYR A 110 -20.30 -14.76 -3.69
CA TYR A 110 -18.95 -15.14 -3.24
C TYR A 110 -18.80 -15.16 -1.71
N PHE A 111 -19.63 -14.41 -0.98
CA PHE A 111 -19.53 -14.22 0.46
C PHE A 111 -20.86 -14.54 1.14
N GLU A 112 -20.97 -15.77 1.65
CA GLU A 112 -22.16 -16.25 2.37
C GLU A 112 -22.62 -15.27 3.46
N ARG A 113 -21.65 -14.71 4.20
CA ARG A 113 -21.91 -13.76 5.30
C ARG A 113 -22.53 -12.43 4.86
N LEU A 114 -22.53 -12.12 3.57
CA LEU A 114 -23.13 -10.90 3.02
C LEU A 114 -24.53 -11.14 2.45
N LYS A 115 -24.98 -12.39 2.33
CA LYS A 115 -26.37 -12.70 1.99
C LYS A 115 -27.32 -12.08 3.01
N ASN A 116 -28.48 -11.61 2.55
CA ASN A 116 -29.50 -10.97 3.38
C ASN A 116 -29.02 -9.71 4.15
N THR A 117 -27.93 -9.09 3.70
CA THR A 117 -27.46 -7.79 4.20
C THR A 117 -27.76 -6.69 3.19
N ASN A 118 -27.67 -5.43 3.61
CA ASN A 118 -27.76 -4.31 2.67
C ASN A 118 -26.61 -4.27 1.64
N LYS A 119 -25.54 -5.05 1.82
CA LYS A 119 -24.37 -5.15 0.92
C LYS A 119 -24.46 -6.26 -0.12
N GLN A 120 -25.49 -7.11 -0.03
CA GLN A 120 -25.57 -8.33 -0.82
C GLN A 120 -25.50 -8.10 -2.34
N ASN A 121 -25.96 -6.94 -2.81
CA ASN A 121 -26.02 -6.56 -4.23
C ASN A 121 -24.90 -5.58 -4.65
N SER A 122 -23.91 -5.32 -3.80
CA SER A 122 -22.67 -4.66 -4.25
C SER A 122 -21.92 -5.61 -5.17
N THR A 123 -21.40 -5.12 -6.29
CA THR A 123 -20.53 -5.91 -7.18
C THR A 123 -19.07 -5.84 -6.71
N LEU A 124 -18.23 -6.80 -7.12
CA LEU A 124 -16.80 -6.75 -6.83
C LEU A 124 -16.14 -5.52 -7.47
N LYS A 125 -16.57 -5.16 -8.69
CA LYS A 125 -16.13 -3.95 -9.40
C LYS A 125 -16.38 -2.71 -8.57
N GLU A 126 -17.61 -2.53 -8.08
CA GLU A 126 -18.00 -1.38 -7.24
C GLU A 126 -17.20 -1.32 -5.93
N ILE A 127 -16.93 -2.47 -5.32
CA ILE A 127 -16.22 -2.54 -4.05
C ILE A 127 -14.74 -2.18 -4.24
N LEU A 128 -14.09 -2.80 -5.24
CA LEU A 128 -12.67 -2.60 -5.54
C LEU A 128 -12.40 -1.17 -6.03
N SER A 129 -13.35 -0.53 -6.71
CA SER A 129 -13.24 0.87 -7.13
C SER A 129 -13.78 1.88 -6.11
N HIS A 130 -14.14 1.45 -4.89
CA HIS A 130 -14.70 2.31 -3.84
C HIS A 130 -15.97 3.08 -4.25
N SER A 131 -16.84 2.50 -5.07
CA SER A 131 -18.14 3.07 -5.47
C SER A 131 -19.35 2.31 -4.92
N ALA A 132 -19.12 1.27 -4.11
CA ALA A 132 -20.18 0.48 -3.48
C ALA A 132 -20.90 1.20 -2.32
N GLY A 133 -20.43 2.37 -1.90
CA GLY A 133 -21.00 3.12 -0.77
C GLY A 133 -20.72 2.51 0.61
N TRP A 134 -19.76 1.59 0.74
CA TRP A 134 -19.39 1.01 2.04
C TRP A 134 -18.72 2.08 2.91
N GLN A 135 -19.00 2.06 4.22
CA GLN A 135 -18.37 3.03 5.14
C GLN A 135 -16.83 2.92 5.12
N PRO A 136 -16.09 4.01 5.36
CA PRO A 136 -14.63 3.97 5.26
C PRO A 136 -13.93 3.03 6.24
N TYR A 137 -14.35 3.08 7.51
CA TYR A 137 -13.70 2.40 8.62
C TYR A 137 -14.68 2.20 9.79
N ILE A 138 -14.40 1.23 10.66
CA ILE A 138 -15.13 0.98 11.91
C ILE A 138 -14.08 0.90 13.03
N ALA A 139 -14.23 1.74 14.07
CA ALA A 139 -13.37 1.67 15.24
C ALA A 139 -13.78 0.48 16.11
N HIS A 140 -13.09 -0.65 16.00
CA HIS A 140 -13.38 -1.86 16.76
C HIS A 140 -12.88 -1.78 18.21
N GLN A 141 -11.70 -1.19 18.38
CA GLN A 141 -10.96 -1.02 19.63
C GLN A 141 -11.71 -0.20 20.69
N THR A 142 -12.51 0.79 20.29
CA THR A 142 -13.28 1.64 21.22
C THR A 142 -14.29 0.86 22.05
N THR A 143 -14.66 -0.33 21.61
CA THR A 143 -15.63 -1.19 22.29
C THR A 143 -14.99 -2.16 23.28
N LEU A 144 -13.66 -2.21 23.38
CA LEU A 144 -12.91 -3.22 24.14
C LEU A 144 -12.85 -2.95 25.64
N LYS A 145 -12.80 -1.69 26.07
CA LYS A 145 -12.70 -1.31 27.48
C LYS A 145 -14.09 -1.01 28.08
N ARG A 146 -14.25 -1.30 29.37
CA ARG A 146 -15.37 -0.82 30.19
C ARG A 146 -15.09 0.60 30.65
N THR A 147 -16.09 1.28 31.23
CA THR A 147 -15.90 2.56 31.93
C THR A 147 -14.86 2.49 33.04
N SER A 148 -14.69 1.31 33.67
CA SER A 148 -13.62 1.04 34.65
C SER A 148 -12.21 0.85 34.06
N GLY A 149 -12.00 1.06 32.76
CA GLY A 149 -10.72 0.84 32.08
C GLY A 149 -10.39 -0.64 31.78
N ARG A 150 -10.97 -1.59 32.53
CA ARG A 150 -10.78 -3.04 32.32
C ARG A 150 -11.29 -3.52 30.97
N TYR A 151 -10.58 -4.46 30.35
CA TYR A 151 -11.03 -5.12 29.13
C TYR A 151 -12.32 -5.93 29.34
N LYS A 152 -13.21 -5.91 28.33
CA LYS A 152 -14.43 -6.72 28.29
C LYS A 152 -14.06 -8.17 27.97
N LYS A 153 -14.68 -9.13 28.68
CA LYS A 153 -14.49 -10.58 28.49
C LYS A 153 -14.82 -11.10 27.07
N ARG A 154 -15.52 -10.32 26.24
CA ARG A 154 -15.81 -10.65 24.83
C ARG A 154 -14.86 -9.94 23.84
N GLY A 155 -13.88 -9.19 24.35
CA GLY A 155 -12.93 -8.40 23.58
C GLY A 155 -11.55 -9.04 23.57
N VAL A 156 -10.76 -8.75 24.60
CA VAL A 156 -9.36 -9.15 24.72
C VAL A 156 -9.04 -9.58 26.17
N SER A 157 -7.92 -10.29 26.34
CA SER A 157 -7.35 -10.75 27.61
C SER A 157 -5.84 -10.47 27.64
N LEU A 158 -5.28 -10.27 28.83
CA LEU A 158 -3.82 -10.16 29.00
C LEU A 158 -3.12 -11.53 28.99
N GLU A 159 -3.89 -12.59 29.22
CA GLU A 159 -3.40 -13.97 29.24
C GLU A 159 -3.92 -14.76 28.03
N GLN A 160 -3.03 -15.55 27.43
CA GLN A 160 -3.36 -16.47 26.35
C GLN A 160 -4.15 -17.66 26.90
N SER A 161 -5.17 -18.10 26.18
CA SER A 161 -5.91 -19.32 26.50
C SER A 161 -6.71 -19.81 25.29
N ALA A 162 -7.36 -20.97 25.40
CA ALA A 162 -8.29 -21.46 24.38
C ALA A 162 -9.42 -20.46 24.03
N LYS A 163 -9.77 -19.55 24.95
CA LYS A 163 -10.76 -18.49 24.73
C LYS A 163 -10.16 -17.26 24.07
N TYR A 164 -8.87 -16.99 24.29
CA TYR A 164 -8.13 -15.86 23.73
C TYR A 164 -6.84 -16.36 23.05
N PRO A 165 -6.95 -17.06 21.90
CA PRO A 165 -5.82 -17.74 21.29
C PRO A 165 -4.92 -16.82 20.46
N THR A 166 -5.44 -15.68 20.00
CA THR A 166 -4.81 -14.85 18.96
C THR A 166 -4.12 -13.65 19.58
N ALA A 167 -2.79 -13.59 19.51
CA ALA A 167 -2.05 -12.40 19.91
C ALA A 167 -2.39 -11.20 18.99
N VAL A 168 -2.63 -10.05 19.60
CA VAL A 168 -2.95 -8.79 18.90
C VAL A 168 -1.99 -7.65 19.26
N TYR A 169 -1.26 -7.83 20.36
CA TYR A 169 -0.16 -7.00 20.83
C TYR A 169 0.64 -7.80 21.88
N ASP A 170 1.76 -7.25 22.36
CA ASP A 170 2.52 -7.82 23.47
C ASP A 170 1.61 -8.04 24.69
N ASN A 171 1.55 -9.29 25.17
CA ASN A 171 0.69 -9.71 26.28
C ASN A 171 -0.79 -9.31 26.13
N LEU A 172 -1.31 -9.28 24.89
CA LEU A 172 -2.72 -9.00 24.62
C LEU A 172 -3.28 -9.94 23.56
N TYR A 173 -4.37 -10.61 23.90
CA TYR A 173 -4.94 -11.69 23.09
C TYR A 173 -6.44 -11.46 22.82
N ALA A 174 -6.86 -11.55 21.56
CA ALA A 174 -8.26 -11.40 21.18
C ALA A 174 -9.09 -12.66 21.46
N HIS A 175 -10.34 -12.43 21.86
CA HIS A 175 -11.32 -13.50 22.02
C HIS A 175 -11.50 -14.25 20.68
N LYS A 176 -11.60 -15.58 20.72
CA LYS A 176 -11.67 -16.44 19.51
C LYS A 176 -12.75 -16.06 18.49
N ASP A 177 -13.83 -15.44 18.95
CA ASP A 177 -14.95 -14.98 18.09
C ASP A 177 -14.86 -13.49 17.70
N TYR A 178 -13.81 -12.77 18.07
CA TYR A 178 -13.71 -11.32 17.80
C TYR A 178 -13.59 -11.02 16.30
N LYS A 179 -12.85 -11.84 15.54
CA LYS A 179 -12.81 -11.79 14.07
C LYS A 179 -14.22 -11.90 13.46
N LYS A 180 -15.05 -12.82 13.96
CA LYS A 180 -16.46 -12.95 13.53
C LYS A 180 -17.30 -11.74 13.89
N LEU A 181 -17.04 -11.11 15.04
CA LEU A 181 -17.70 -9.86 15.45
C LEU A 181 -17.35 -8.70 14.51
N ILE A 182 -16.09 -8.60 14.06
CA ILE A 182 -15.66 -7.62 13.06
C ILE A 182 -16.48 -7.79 11.77
N TYR A 183 -16.57 -9.02 11.25
CA TYR A 183 -17.39 -9.33 10.07
C TYR A 183 -18.86 -9.00 10.24
N LYS A 184 -19.44 -9.32 11.40
CA LYS A 184 -20.83 -8.97 11.70
C LYS A 184 -21.06 -7.45 11.74
N ARG A 185 -20.10 -6.69 12.27
CA ARG A 185 -20.18 -5.21 12.28
C ARG A 185 -20.09 -4.65 10.86
N ILE A 186 -19.16 -5.15 10.05
CA ILE A 186 -19.04 -4.79 8.63
C ILE A 186 -20.35 -5.05 7.89
N ALA A 187 -20.92 -6.24 8.02
CA ALA A 187 -22.20 -6.59 7.40
C ALA A 187 -23.33 -5.61 7.77
N LYS A 188 -23.35 -5.13 9.02
CA LYS A 188 -24.39 -4.24 9.56
C LYS A 188 -24.21 -2.75 9.27
N THR A 189 -23.08 -2.29 8.73
CA THR A 189 -22.91 -0.86 8.46
C THR A 189 -23.93 -0.36 7.45
N LYS A 190 -24.36 0.90 7.58
CA LYS A 190 -25.21 1.52 6.56
C LYS A 190 -24.40 1.71 5.26
N LEU A 191 -25.03 1.47 4.12
CA LEU A 191 -24.49 1.94 2.84
C LEU A 191 -24.74 3.45 2.73
N ARG A 192 -23.76 4.16 2.20
CA ARG A 192 -23.91 5.52 1.68
C ARG A 192 -24.36 5.46 0.21
N LYS A 193 -24.36 6.60 -0.48
CA LYS A 193 -24.76 6.67 -1.89
C LYS A 193 -23.86 5.81 -2.78
N LYS A 194 -24.49 4.95 -3.57
CA LYS A 194 -23.84 4.04 -4.53
C LYS A 194 -23.49 4.84 -5.80
N GLY A 195 -22.38 4.48 -6.45
CA GLY A 195 -21.90 5.13 -7.68
C GLY A 195 -21.00 6.35 -7.42
N GLU A 196 -21.05 6.94 -6.23
CA GLU A 196 -20.11 7.98 -5.82
C GLU A 196 -18.85 7.36 -5.19
N TYR A 197 -17.71 8.01 -5.40
CA TYR A 197 -16.47 7.61 -4.76
C TYR A 197 -16.55 7.80 -3.24
N LEU A 198 -16.34 6.71 -2.51
CA LEU A 198 -16.21 6.68 -1.05
C LEU A 198 -15.18 5.63 -0.66
N TYR A 199 -13.97 6.08 -0.31
CA TYR A 199 -12.89 5.21 0.13
C TYR A 199 -13.36 4.27 1.26
N SER A 200 -13.16 2.96 1.10
CA SER A 200 -13.52 1.94 2.09
C SER A 200 -12.51 0.81 2.18
N GLY A 201 -11.99 0.60 3.40
CA GLY A 201 -11.15 -0.55 3.72
C GLY A 201 -11.93 -1.80 4.13
N LEU A 202 -13.26 -1.70 4.29
CA LEU A 202 -14.04 -2.74 4.97
C LEU A 202 -14.06 -4.09 4.25
N TRP A 203 -14.08 -4.06 2.92
CA TRP A 203 -13.98 -5.26 2.10
C TRP A 203 -12.69 -6.04 2.33
N PHE A 204 -11.56 -5.33 2.47
CA PHE A 204 -10.25 -5.94 2.58
C PHE A 204 -10.06 -6.77 3.86
N PHE A 205 -10.91 -6.61 4.88
CA PHE A 205 -10.94 -7.51 6.03
C PHE A 205 -11.58 -8.88 5.71
N LEU A 206 -12.48 -8.93 4.73
CA LEU A 206 -13.14 -10.18 4.33
C LEU A 206 -12.26 -11.03 3.41
N LEU A 207 -11.31 -10.38 2.74
CA LEU A 207 -10.52 -10.98 1.67
C LEU A 207 -9.61 -12.13 2.12
N PRO A 208 -8.86 -12.06 3.24
CA PRO A 208 -7.99 -13.16 3.68
C PRO A 208 -8.73 -14.49 3.82
N GLU A 209 -9.87 -14.52 4.54
CA GLU A 209 -10.65 -15.75 4.74
C GLU A 209 -11.19 -16.30 3.40
N TRP A 210 -11.52 -15.42 2.46
CA TRP A 210 -12.02 -15.83 1.15
C TRP A 210 -10.91 -16.43 0.29
N ILE A 211 -9.72 -15.82 0.28
CA ILE A 211 -8.54 -16.38 -0.38
C ILE A 211 -8.16 -17.71 0.25
N GLU A 212 -8.15 -17.82 1.58
CA GLU A 212 -7.83 -19.05 2.31
C GLU A 212 -8.76 -20.20 1.93
N LYS A 213 -10.07 -19.96 1.89
CA LYS A 213 -11.04 -20.98 1.47
C LYS A 213 -10.85 -21.43 0.03
N ARG A 214 -10.48 -20.51 -0.85
CA ARG A 214 -10.37 -20.78 -2.29
C ARG A 214 -9.06 -21.46 -2.67
N THR A 215 -7.99 -21.15 -1.96
CA THR A 215 -6.64 -21.67 -2.23
C THR A 215 -6.27 -22.84 -1.32
N SER A 216 -7.03 -23.07 -0.25
CA SER A 216 -6.69 -24.00 0.85
C SER A 216 -5.33 -23.69 1.49
N GLN A 217 -4.86 -22.44 1.38
CA GLN A 217 -3.59 -21.98 1.94
C GLN A 217 -3.83 -20.77 2.86
N PRO A 218 -3.08 -20.63 3.98
CA PRO A 218 -3.10 -19.40 4.77
C PRO A 218 -2.80 -18.17 3.90
N PHE A 219 -3.50 -17.05 4.13
CA PHE A 219 -3.39 -15.87 3.28
C PHE A 219 -1.95 -15.35 3.12
N SER A 220 -1.18 -15.33 4.20
CA SER A 220 0.22 -14.91 4.19
C SER A 220 1.12 -15.88 3.41
N SER A 221 0.90 -17.19 3.56
CA SER A 221 1.65 -18.21 2.83
C SER A 221 1.35 -18.15 1.33
N PHE A 222 0.08 -18.03 0.94
CA PHE A 222 -0.32 -17.86 -0.45
C PHE A 222 0.41 -16.69 -1.13
N LEU A 223 0.50 -15.54 -0.45
CA LEU A 223 1.23 -14.37 -0.95
C LEU A 223 2.75 -14.61 -1.02
N SER A 224 3.33 -15.23 0.00
CA SER A 224 4.76 -15.55 0.03
C SER A 224 5.13 -16.47 -1.12
N ASP A 225 4.40 -17.58 -1.28
CA ASP A 225 4.67 -18.63 -2.26
C ASP A 225 4.39 -18.16 -3.69
N SER A 226 3.34 -17.35 -3.88
CA SER A 226 2.95 -16.85 -5.19
C SER A 226 3.83 -15.69 -5.67
N PHE A 227 4.31 -14.85 -4.75
CA PHE A 227 4.96 -13.58 -5.08
C PHE A 227 6.25 -13.33 -4.32
N TYR A 228 6.23 -13.26 -2.99
CA TYR A 228 7.34 -12.63 -2.27
C TYR A 228 8.63 -13.46 -2.35
N THR A 229 8.57 -14.74 -1.98
CA THR A 229 9.72 -15.66 -2.07
C THR A 229 10.26 -15.78 -3.50
N PRO A 230 9.44 -16.06 -4.53
CA PRO A 230 9.97 -16.16 -5.89
C PRO A 230 10.44 -14.85 -6.51
N LEU A 231 10.04 -13.68 -5.98
CA LEU A 231 10.63 -12.39 -6.37
C LEU A 231 11.96 -12.13 -5.63
N GLY A 232 12.26 -12.87 -4.55
CA GLY A 232 13.32 -12.53 -3.60
C GLY A 232 12.97 -11.29 -2.76
N ALA A 233 11.69 -11.00 -2.55
CA ALA A 233 11.21 -9.93 -1.70
C ALA A 233 11.24 -10.36 -0.22
N ASP A 234 12.43 -10.73 0.27
CA ASP A 234 12.64 -11.46 1.54
C ASP A 234 12.26 -10.65 2.77
N ARG A 235 12.16 -9.32 2.63
CA ARG A 235 11.78 -8.39 3.69
C ARG A 235 10.42 -7.76 3.39
N LEU A 236 9.47 -8.57 2.93
CA LEU A 236 8.07 -8.20 2.73
C LEU A 236 7.16 -9.30 3.28
N GLY A 237 6.37 -9.00 4.32
CA GLY A 237 5.55 -10.01 4.97
C GLY A 237 4.70 -9.51 6.12
N PHE A 238 3.94 -10.42 6.73
CA PHE A 238 3.13 -10.14 7.92
C PHE A 238 3.84 -10.62 9.18
N LEU A 239 3.50 -10.02 10.34
CA LEU A 239 4.02 -10.44 11.65
C LEU A 239 5.56 -10.45 11.70
N PRO A 240 6.22 -9.30 11.44
CA PRO A 240 7.68 -9.24 11.25
C PRO A 240 8.48 -9.75 12.44
N LEU A 241 7.95 -9.63 13.66
CA LEU A 241 8.59 -10.13 14.89
C LEU A 241 8.75 -11.66 14.95
N LYS A 242 8.14 -12.41 14.02
CA LYS A 242 8.38 -13.85 13.87
C LYS A 242 9.71 -14.17 13.18
N THR A 243 10.30 -13.20 12.49
CA THR A 243 11.45 -13.42 11.60
C THR A 243 12.59 -12.43 11.89
N PHE A 244 12.26 -11.18 12.23
CA PHE A 244 13.21 -10.09 12.38
C PHE A 244 13.26 -9.61 13.82
N SER A 245 14.41 -9.08 14.23
CA SER A 245 14.56 -8.50 15.56
C SER A 245 13.77 -7.19 15.66
N LYS A 246 13.40 -6.79 16.88
CA LYS A 246 12.59 -5.57 17.10
C LYS A 246 13.36 -4.32 16.64
N GLU A 247 14.68 -4.33 16.74
CA GLU A 247 15.62 -3.27 16.32
C GLU A 247 15.65 -3.07 14.80
N GLU A 248 15.28 -4.08 14.02
CA GLU A 248 15.16 -3.95 12.56
C GLU A 248 13.81 -3.36 12.12
N ILE A 249 12.87 -3.14 13.04
CA ILE A 249 11.51 -2.68 12.73
C ILE A 249 11.31 -1.26 13.23
N VAL A 250 10.93 -0.36 12.34
CA VAL A 250 10.77 1.06 12.67
C VAL A 250 9.54 1.27 13.56
N PRO A 251 9.66 1.98 14.71
CA PRO A 251 8.54 2.33 15.56
C PRO A 251 7.50 3.18 14.83
N THR A 252 6.23 2.91 15.11
CA THR A 252 5.11 3.50 14.36
C THR A 252 4.45 4.64 15.13
N GLU A 253 3.83 4.40 16.28
CA GLU A 253 3.12 5.44 17.04
C GLU A 253 3.12 5.13 18.54
N VAL A 254 3.12 6.16 19.37
CA VAL A 254 2.73 6.05 20.78
C VAL A 254 1.19 5.98 20.88
N ASP A 255 0.64 4.76 20.93
CA ASP A 255 -0.81 4.52 20.97
C ASP A 255 -1.34 4.74 22.39
N ALA A 256 -1.87 5.93 22.67
CA ALA A 256 -2.32 6.34 24.00
C ALA A 256 -3.77 5.92 24.37
N PHE A 257 -4.46 5.10 23.56
CA PHE A 257 -5.88 4.81 23.81
C PHE A 257 -6.24 3.32 23.72
N PHE A 258 -5.61 2.56 22.82
CA PHE A 258 -5.81 1.13 22.71
C PHE A 258 -4.71 0.38 23.45
N ARG A 259 -3.48 0.38 22.92
CA ARG A 259 -2.35 -0.39 23.46
C ARG A 259 -1.66 0.27 24.65
N ASN A 260 -1.77 1.59 24.77
CA ASN A 260 -1.11 2.41 25.80
C ASN A 260 0.42 2.26 25.80
N ASP A 261 1.02 2.14 24.62
CA ASP A 261 2.43 1.81 24.43
C ASP A 261 2.95 2.26 23.06
N LEU A 262 4.27 2.27 22.87
CA LEU A 262 4.92 2.49 21.58
C LEU A 262 4.75 1.27 20.67
N VAL A 263 3.92 1.41 19.64
CA VAL A 263 3.67 0.37 18.67
C VAL A 263 4.90 0.17 17.78
N GLN A 264 5.52 -1.00 17.88
CA GLN A 264 6.67 -1.43 17.07
C GLN A 264 6.58 -2.94 16.79
N GLY A 265 6.72 -3.36 15.53
CA GLY A 265 6.62 -4.77 15.14
C GLY A 265 5.21 -5.36 15.10
N TRP A 266 4.21 -4.61 15.56
CA TRP A 266 2.80 -4.93 15.49
C TRP A 266 2.09 -4.01 14.51
N VAL A 267 1.12 -4.53 13.76
CA VAL A 267 0.32 -3.71 12.85
C VAL A 267 -0.35 -2.56 13.62
N HIS A 268 -0.22 -1.36 13.06
CA HIS A 268 -0.77 -0.12 13.56
C HIS A 268 -2.30 -0.14 13.58
N ASP A 269 -2.90 -0.50 12.43
CA ASP A 269 -4.35 -0.59 12.26
C ASP A 269 -4.95 -1.53 13.31
N GLU A 270 -5.80 -0.95 14.15
CA GLU A 270 -6.29 -1.63 15.35
C GLU A 270 -7.26 -2.76 14.99
N ALA A 271 -7.97 -2.65 13.86
CA ALA A 271 -8.87 -3.69 13.39
C ALA A 271 -8.09 -4.89 12.83
N ALA A 272 -7.02 -4.65 12.07
CA ALA A 272 -6.11 -5.69 11.59
C ALA A 272 -5.39 -6.37 12.77
N ALA A 273 -4.96 -5.61 13.78
CA ALA A 273 -4.39 -6.17 15.01
C ALA A 273 -5.38 -7.12 15.69
N LEU A 274 -6.65 -6.69 15.86
CA LEU A 274 -7.72 -7.51 16.44
C LEU A 274 -8.10 -8.74 15.60
N MET A 275 -7.58 -8.86 14.39
CA MET A 275 -7.70 -10.04 13.52
C MET A 275 -6.45 -10.92 13.49
N GLY A 276 -5.46 -10.64 14.35
CA GLY A 276 -4.21 -11.40 14.46
C GLY A 276 -3.11 -10.87 13.54
N GLY A 277 -3.18 -9.61 13.11
CA GLY A 277 -2.12 -8.94 12.35
C GLY A 277 -2.09 -9.22 10.85
N VAL A 278 -2.89 -10.18 10.36
CA VAL A 278 -2.96 -10.56 8.94
C VAL A 278 -4.29 -10.09 8.34
N SER A 279 -4.24 -9.05 7.52
CA SER A 279 -5.41 -8.48 6.84
C SER A 279 -5.07 -7.98 5.44
N GLY A 280 -6.04 -7.98 4.52
CA GLY A 280 -5.87 -7.35 3.22
C GLY A 280 -5.85 -5.81 3.31
N ASN A 281 -6.29 -5.23 4.42
CA ASN A 281 -6.42 -3.77 4.60
C ASN A 281 -5.11 -3.12 5.05
N ALA A 282 -4.38 -3.82 5.92
CA ALA A 282 -3.18 -3.40 6.64
C ALA A 282 -2.47 -4.63 7.26
N GLY A 283 -1.23 -4.47 7.74
CA GLY A 283 -0.48 -5.51 8.46
C GLY A 283 0.72 -6.07 7.72
N LEU A 284 0.90 -5.68 6.46
CA LEU A 284 2.14 -5.95 5.74
C LEU A 284 3.23 -4.99 6.23
N PHE A 285 4.40 -5.55 6.47
CA PHE A 285 5.64 -4.83 6.76
C PHE A 285 6.60 -5.02 5.60
N GLY A 286 7.38 -4.00 5.30
CA GLY A 286 8.42 -4.14 4.29
C GLY A 286 9.47 -3.04 4.25
N ASN A 287 10.57 -3.32 3.55
CA ASN A 287 11.57 -2.33 3.18
C ASN A 287 11.41 -1.89 1.71
N ALA A 288 12.07 -0.79 1.33
CA ALA A 288 11.92 -0.22 0.00
C ALA A 288 12.31 -1.19 -1.13
N GLU A 289 13.40 -1.95 -0.94
CA GLU A 289 13.92 -2.90 -1.94
C GLU A 289 12.96 -4.07 -2.21
N SER A 290 12.41 -4.70 -1.17
CA SER A 290 11.48 -5.83 -1.36
C SER A 290 10.18 -5.38 -2.02
N ILE A 291 9.72 -4.16 -1.70
CA ILE A 291 8.56 -3.56 -2.35
C ILE A 291 8.86 -3.24 -3.82
N ALA A 292 10.05 -2.71 -4.12
CA ALA A 292 10.47 -2.38 -5.48
C ALA A 292 10.37 -3.58 -6.43
N LYS A 293 10.72 -4.79 -5.98
CA LYS A 293 10.60 -6.02 -6.77
C LYS A 293 9.14 -6.33 -7.17
N VAL A 294 8.19 -6.10 -6.27
CA VAL A 294 6.75 -6.24 -6.58
C VAL A 294 6.30 -5.17 -7.57
N LEU A 295 6.74 -3.92 -7.40
CA LEU A 295 6.38 -2.82 -8.30
C LEU A 295 6.99 -2.99 -9.68
N GLU A 296 8.23 -3.47 -9.78
CA GLU A 296 8.89 -3.79 -11.04
C GLU A 296 8.17 -4.92 -11.77
N MET A 297 7.75 -5.97 -11.06
CA MET A 297 6.91 -7.02 -11.62
C MET A 297 5.60 -6.47 -12.21
N LEU A 298 4.94 -5.55 -11.51
CA LEU A 298 3.72 -4.90 -11.99
C LEU A 298 3.98 -3.96 -13.18
N LEU A 299 5.08 -3.20 -13.14
CA LEU A 299 5.50 -2.30 -14.23
C LEU A 299 5.80 -3.10 -15.51
N ASN A 300 6.48 -4.25 -15.37
CA ASN A 300 6.88 -5.13 -16.47
C ASN A 300 5.75 -6.10 -16.90
N GLY A 301 4.48 -5.68 -16.74
CA GLY A 301 3.32 -6.41 -17.23
C GLY A 301 3.12 -7.79 -16.58
N GLY A 302 3.63 -7.99 -15.36
CA GLY A 302 3.47 -9.21 -14.59
C GLY A 302 4.69 -10.12 -14.61
N THR A 303 5.82 -9.65 -15.12
CA THR A 303 7.06 -10.44 -15.27
C THR A 303 8.21 -9.86 -14.46
N TYR A 304 9.06 -10.72 -13.91
CA TYR A 304 10.27 -10.33 -13.21
C TYR A 304 11.32 -11.44 -13.36
N GLN A 305 12.55 -11.09 -13.72
CA GLN A 305 13.66 -12.04 -13.92
C GLN A 305 13.27 -13.30 -14.71
N ASN A 306 12.67 -13.10 -15.90
CA ASN A 306 12.20 -14.17 -16.80
C ASN A 306 11.06 -15.06 -16.27
N ARG A 307 10.45 -14.73 -15.12
CA ARG A 307 9.28 -15.42 -14.57
C ARG A 307 8.02 -14.59 -14.75
N SER A 308 6.92 -15.24 -15.15
CA SER A 308 5.57 -14.64 -15.20
C SER A 308 4.83 -14.93 -13.90
N TYR A 309 4.29 -13.88 -13.28
CA TYR A 309 3.53 -13.94 -12.02
C TYR A 309 2.05 -13.66 -12.25
N LEU A 310 1.76 -12.70 -13.13
CA LEU A 310 0.44 -12.28 -13.58
C LEU A 310 0.47 -12.06 -15.10
N LYS A 311 -0.70 -12.11 -15.74
CA LYS A 311 -0.90 -11.70 -17.13
C LYS A 311 -0.96 -10.17 -17.19
N LYS A 312 -0.37 -9.60 -18.23
CA LYS A 312 -0.48 -8.15 -18.51
C LYS A 312 -1.94 -7.67 -18.56
N SER A 313 -2.83 -8.46 -19.19
CA SER A 313 -4.26 -8.14 -19.27
C SER A 313 -4.93 -8.01 -17.89
N THR A 314 -4.48 -8.77 -16.89
CA THR A 314 -4.98 -8.69 -15.52
C THR A 314 -4.50 -7.38 -14.87
N ILE A 315 -3.23 -7.02 -15.05
CA ILE A 315 -2.68 -5.76 -14.53
C ILE A 315 -3.37 -4.56 -15.19
N ASP A 316 -3.53 -4.57 -16.50
CA ASP A 316 -4.20 -3.50 -17.26
C ASP A 316 -5.65 -3.32 -16.75
N LEU A 317 -6.41 -4.42 -16.58
CA LEU A 317 -7.78 -4.40 -16.06
C LEU A 317 -7.89 -3.80 -14.65
N PHE A 318 -6.93 -4.09 -13.77
CA PHE A 318 -6.97 -3.63 -12.39
C PHE A 318 -6.43 -2.21 -12.20
N THR A 319 -5.54 -1.76 -13.07
CA THR A 319 -4.89 -0.43 -12.97
C THR A 319 -5.53 0.63 -13.85
N GLN A 320 -6.37 0.25 -14.84
CA GLN A 320 -7.22 1.18 -15.56
C GLN A 320 -8.35 1.74 -14.68
N LYS A 321 -8.92 2.88 -15.08
CA LYS A 321 -10.10 3.44 -14.40
C LYS A 321 -11.28 2.47 -14.51
N ALA A 322 -11.88 2.11 -13.37
CA ALA A 322 -12.96 1.12 -13.34
C ALA A 322 -14.20 1.59 -14.13
N TYR A 323 -14.46 2.90 -14.11
CA TYR A 323 -15.56 3.55 -14.82
C TYR A 323 -15.02 4.77 -15.59
N PRO A 324 -14.53 4.59 -16.83
CA PRO A 324 -13.89 5.65 -17.62
C PRO A 324 -14.70 6.95 -17.71
N ASP A 325 -16.02 6.81 -17.87
CA ASP A 325 -16.94 7.93 -18.11
C ASP A 325 -17.47 8.61 -16.83
N GLN A 326 -17.04 8.16 -15.64
CA GLN A 326 -17.48 8.71 -14.35
C GLN A 326 -16.40 9.57 -13.71
N THR A 327 -16.74 10.41 -12.73
CA THR A 327 -15.74 11.19 -11.98
C THR A 327 -14.86 10.35 -11.07
N ASN A 328 -15.29 9.13 -10.70
CA ASN A 328 -14.50 8.23 -9.89
C ASN A 328 -13.25 7.75 -10.66
N ARG A 329 -12.11 8.29 -10.28
CA ARG A 329 -10.79 7.97 -10.86
C ARG A 329 -10.22 6.61 -10.49
N ARG A 330 -10.77 5.87 -9.52
CA ARG A 330 -10.14 4.65 -8.98
C ARG A 330 -9.98 3.53 -10.02
N GLY A 331 -8.88 2.79 -9.91
CA GLY A 331 -8.78 1.44 -10.46
C GLY A 331 -9.40 0.41 -9.52
N LEU A 332 -9.24 -0.87 -9.85
CA LEU A 332 -9.71 -1.96 -8.99
C LEU A 332 -8.66 -2.23 -7.91
N GLY A 333 -8.88 -1.74 -6.71
CA GLY A 333 -7.94 -1.80 -5.59
C GLY A 333 -6.85 -0.72 -5.63
N PHE A 334 -6.43 -0.29 -6.83
CA PHE A 334 -5.42 0.73 -7.02
C PHE A 334 -5.97 2.16 -6.98
N ASP A 335 -5.14 3.07 -6.43
CA ASP A 335 -5.33 4.51 -6.54
C ASP A 335 -4.83 4.99 -7.92
N LYS A 336 -5.38 6.10 -8.40
CA LYS A 336 -5.00 6.74 -9.68
C LYS A 336 -4.94 8.26 -9.50
N PRO A 337 -4.28 9.00 -10.39
CA PRO A 337 -4.20 10.45 -10.26
C PRO A 337 -5.58 11.11 -10.30
N ASP A 338 -5.70 12.21 -9.56
CA ASP A 338 -6.85 13.10 -9.57
C ASP A 338 -6.46 14.42 -10.22
N PHE A 339 -6.89 14.60 -11.46
CA PHE A 339 -6.66 15.83 -12.23
C PHE A 339 -7.80 16.84 -12.10
N LEU A 340 -8.89 16.49 -11.39
CA LEU A 340 -10.04 17.38 -11.20
C LEU A 340 -9.92 18.25 -9.96
N LEU A 341 -8.99 17.94 -9.06
CA LEU A 341 -8.70 18.75 -7.87
C LEU A 341 -7.87 19.97 -8.26
N GLU A 342 -8.15 21.12 -7.62
CA GLU A 342 -7.31 22.33 -7.75
C GLU A 342 -5.83 22.01 -7.42
N GLN A 343 -5.62 21.17 -6.41
CA GLN A 343 -4.32 20.53 -6.14
C GLN A 343 -4.35 19.09 -6.64
N THR A 344 -3.72 18.86 -7.78
CA THR A 344 -3.58 17.55 -8.43
C THR A 344 -2.95 16.53 -7.49
N TYR A 345 -3.53 15.34 -7.41
CA TYR A 345 -3.04 14.25 -6.57
C TYR A 345 -2.58 13.05 -7.41
N PRO A 346 -1.45 12.39 -7.10
CA PRO A 346 -0.37 12.86 -6.25
C PRO A 346 0.42 14.04 -6.84
N SER A 347 0.43 14.18 -8.16
CA SER A 347 1.07 15.29 -8.88
C SER A 347 0.49 15.40 -10.29
N LYS A 348 0.49 16.62 -10.86
CA LYS A 348 0.14 16.89 -12.26
C LYS A 348 1.09 16.26 -13.28
N SER A 349 2.32 15.94 -12.88
CA SER A 349 3.34 15.41 -13.79
C SER A 349 3.11 13.93 -14.15
N LEU A 350 2.27 13.23 -13.39
CA LEU A 350 1.94 11.82 -13.60
C LEU A 350 1.10 11.63 -14.86
N SER A 351 1.35 10.52 -15.56
CA SER A 351 0.47 10.08 -16.62
C SER A 351 -0.88 9.62 -16.05
N PRO A 352 -1.98 9.72 -16.83
CA PRO A 352 -3.26 9.15 -16.44
C PRO A 352 -3.25 7.63 -16.25
N GLN A 353 -2.26 6.94 -16.83
CA GLN A 353 -2.10 5.49 -16.71
C GLN A 353 -1.44 5.08 -15.39
N SER A 354 -0.78 6.02 -14.69
CA SER A 354 -0.15 5.74 -13.42
C SER A 354 -1.13 5.27 -12.34
N TYR A 355 -0.60 4.55 -11.37
CA TYR A 355 -1.36 3.92 -10.30
C TYR A 355 -0.49 3.70 -9.06
N GLY A 356 -1.11 3.59 -7.89
CA GLY A 356 -0.37 3.36 -6.66
C GLY A 356 -1.26 3.29 -5.43
N HIS A 357 -0.68 3.58 -4.27
CA HIS A 357 -1.44 3.74 -3.03
C HIS A 357 -0.64 4.49 -1.97
N THR A 358 -1.35 5.15 -1.06
CA THR A 358 -0.77 5.75 0.16
C THR A 358 -1.06 4.89 1.40
N GLY A 359 -0.16 4.91 2.38
CA GLY A 359 -0.36 4.35 3.71
C GLY A 359 -0.54 5.43 4.76
N PHE A 360 -1.38 5.14 5.75
CA PHE A 360 -1.65 6.06 6.87
C PHE A 360 -0.40 6.31 7.71
N THR A 361 0.52 5.35 7.79
CA THR A 361 1.78 5.47 8.54
C THR A 361 2.79 6.41 7.89
N GLY A 362 2.53 6.88 6.66
CA GLY A 362 3.41 7.77 5.91
C GLY A 362 3.96 7.15 4.63
N THR A 363 3.80 5.83 4.46
CA THR A 363 4.24 5.10 3.27
C THR A 363 3.50 5.52 2.00
N PHE A 364 4.19 5.39 0.87
CA PHE A 364 3.69 5.76 -0.45
C PHE A 364 4.40 4.94 -1.51
N VAL A 365 3.62 4.38 -2.43
CA VAL A 365 4.15 3.73 -3.63
C VAL A 365 3.37 4.20 -4.85
N TRP A 366 4.06 4.41 -5.96
CA TRP A 366 3.43 4.83 -7.20
C TRP A 366 4.21 4.34 -8.41
N VAL A 367 3.52 3.81 -9.40
CA VAL A 367 4.03 3.29 -10.66
C VAL A 367 3.48 4.14 -11.79
N ASP A 368 4.33 4.57 -12.70
CA ASP A 368 3.94 5.22 -13.94
C ASP A 368 4.50 4.44 -15.14
N PRO A 369 3.66 3.63 -15.83
CA PRO A 369 4.12 2.84 -16.96
C PRO A 369 4.49 3.67 -18.19
N VAL A 370 4.00 4.91 -18.31
CA VAL A 370 4.32 5.79 -19.45
C VAL A 370 5.76 6.31 -19.35
N TYR A 371 6.22 6.56 -18.12
CA TYR A 371 7.58 7.05 -17.86
C TYR A 371 8.52 5.93 -17.39
N GLU A 372 8.07 4.68 -17.42
CA GLU A 372 8.81 3.49 -16.99
C GLU A 372 9.45 3.67 -15.60
N THR A 373 8.69 4.23 -14.66
CA THR A 373 9.21 4.65 -13.35
C THR A 373 8.31 4.19 -12.22
N PHE A 374 8.90 3.97 -11.05
CA PHE A 374 8.15 3.89 -9.81
C PHE A 374 8.93 4.47 -8.65
N ILE A 375 8.19 4.86 -7.62
CA ILE A 375 8.74 5.39 -6.37
C ILE A 375 8.21 4.57 -5.19
N VAL A 376 9.11 4.26 -4.26
CA VAL A 376 8.81 3.74 -2.93
C VAL A 376 9.31 4.75 -1.91
N PHE A 377 8.41 5.31 -1.12
CA PHE A 377 8.74 6.26 -0.06
C PHE A 377 8.10 5.81 1.24
N LEU A 378 8.93 5.28 2.15
CA LEU A 378 8.49 4.72 3.43
C LEU A 378 8.89 5.67 4.55
N THR A 379 7.95 6.01 5.41
CA THR A 379 8.19 6.82 6.61
C THR A 379 7.31 6.30 7.75
N ASN A 380 7.63 6.71 8.97
CA ASN A 380 6.82 6.52 10.16
C ASN A 380 6.24 7.87 10.63
N ARG A 381 5.54 8.58 9.73
CA ARG A 381 4.91 9.89 9.99
C ARG A 381 3.98 9.86 11.23
N VAL A 382 3.41 8.72 11.56
CA VAL A 382 2.57 8.60 12.76
C VAL A 382 3.36 8.66 14.07
N TYR A 383 4.70 8.72 14.04
CA TYR A 383 5.53 8.85 15.23
C TYR A 383 5.75 10.32 15.64
N PRO A 384 5.62 10.66 16.94
CA PRO A 384 5.04 9.84 17.99
C PRO A 384 3.51 9.85 17.97
N SER A 385 2.88 10.78 17.23
CA SER A 385 1.43 10.97 17.19
C SER A 385 0.87 10.98 15.77
N ARG A 386 -0.25 10.28 15.56
CA ARG A 386 -0.99 10.30 14.30
C ARG A 386 -1.58 11.67 13.92
N SER A 387 -1.62 12.65 14.82
CA SER A 387 -2.25 13.96 14.56
C SER A 387 -1.41 14.86 13.65
N GLN A 388 -0.09 14.68 13.61
CA GLN A 388 0.81 15.54 12.85
C GLN A 388 0.53 15.46 11.33
N ARG A 389 0.69 16.59 10.64
CA ARG A 389 0.36 16.75 9.21
C ARG A 389 1.52 17.24 8.35
N GLY A 390 2.75 17.30 8.87
CA GLY A 390 3.92 17.85 8.20
C GLY A 390 4.20 17.19 6.84
N LEU A 391 4.02 15.87 6.73
CA LEU A 391 4.19 15.15 5.45
C LEU A 391 3.28 15.70 4.34
N TYR A 392 2.05 16.08 4.70
CA TYR A 392 1.05 16.60 3.77
C TYR A 392 1.26 18.10 3.52
N GLN A 393 1.46 18.88 4.56
CA GLN A 393 1.65 20.34 4.49
C GLN A 393 2.87 20.72 3.65
N LEU A 394 3.94 19.91 3.69
CA LEU A 394 5.16 20.17 2.94
C LEU A 394 5.12 19.66 1.48
N GLY A 395 4.06 18.94 1.08
CA GLY A 395 3.90 18.40 -0.27
C GLY A 395 5.01 17.42 -0.69
N ILE A 396 5.61 16.71 0.28
CA ILE A 396 6.83 15.91 0.07
C ILE A 396 6.62 14.83 -1.00
N ARG A 397 5.49 14.11 -0.93
CA ARG A 397 5.17 13.05 -1.91
C ARG A 397 5.08 13.61 -3.33
N SER A 398 4.36 14.70 -3.52
CA SER A 398 4.21 15.36 -4.83
C SER A 398 5.56 15.79 -5.39
N LYS A 399 6.40 16.44 -4.58
CA LYS A 399 7.75 16.88 -4.99
C LYS A 399 8.66 15.71 -5.39
N LEU A 400 8.61 14.60 -4.65
CA LEU A 400 9.39 13.39 -4.97
C LEU A 400 8.87 12.71 -6.24
N VAL A 401 7.55 12.65 -6.43
CA VAL A 401 6.93 12.14 -7.67
C VAL A 401 7.37 12.98 -8.88
N GLU A 402 7.27 14.29 -8.79
CA GLU A 402 7.71 15.20 -9.85
C GLU A 402 9.17 14.96 -10.22
N LEU A 403 10.02 14.78 -9.22
CA LEU A 403 11.43 14.49 -9.42
C LEU A 403 11.67 13.11 -10.07
N SER A 404 10.88 12.09 -9.71
CA SER A 404 10.99 10.75 -10.32
C SER A 404 10.61 10.75 -11.81
N ILE A 405 9.69 11.64 -12.19
CA ILE A 405 9.17 11.74 -13.55
C ILE A 405 10.06 12.63 -14.41
N ALA A 406 10.52 13.76 -13.86
CA ALA A 406 11.25 14.84 -14.54
C ALA A 406 11.90 14.34 -15.84
N LEU A 407 11.21 14.68 -16.93
CA LEU A 407 11.67 14.47 -18.30
C LEU A 407 12.67 15.60 -18.61
N PRO A 408 13.63 15.36 -19.51
CA PRO A 408 14.68 16.31 -19.89
C PRO A 408 14.17 17.71 -20.24
#